data_AF-A0A923PP82-F1
#
_entry.id   AF-A0A923PP82-F1
#
_cell.length_a   1.000
_cell.length_b   1.000
_cell.length_c   1.000
_cell.angle_alpha   90.00
_cell.angle_beta   90.00
_cell.angle_gamma   90.00
#
_symmetry.space_group_name_H-M   'P 1'
#
loop_
_entity.id
_entity.type
_entity.pdbx_description
1 polymer ?
#
loop_
_entity_poly.entity_id
_entity_poly.type
_entity_poly.pdbx_seq_one_letter_code
_entity_poly.pdbx_strand_id
1 'polypeptide(L)'
;MRCSRLLFLLCLALGSFGLRAQDVHYTLHDYAPLWLNPANTGAFSGSIRAGGIYRGQWHSLNDIKSPTLYVDAPLPFAFRKQDWIGVGLSLVNDNSGVTGVNSTPDQRISLDIVQNFFGFSGSYHLSLDKKRTNIVTLGVQYGSISYGLTPEGVLNQQLNIDDELGGQGMTGRSELDGMGMGGSGGGMGNMNDNNQSVNDLNAGVKLKMLIDPDKNNVFEAGIALLHLTAPKRMSLTRRDTASVPRPDTGPMETEDTRRRRGTIHAHARLDLEMSEKWRFQPTVFFQNSAGSSSISLQAWGSRNLKEDLDLRLGLGYRTSDAAKVMVGFDFAQLRTALSYDITLSQARAVTNFQGAFELSAAYIFNIYKKPTVTPTLLCPRI
;
A
#
# COMPACT_ATOMS: atom_id res chain seq x y z
N MET A 1 28.86 -29.22 2.35
CA MET A 1 27.45 -29.61 2.09
C MET A 1 26.75 -28.44 1.42
N ARG A 2 26.05 -28.70 0.30
CA ARG A 2 25.72 -27.69 -0.73
C ARG A 2 24.65 -26.69 -0.25
N CYS A 3 24.97 -25.40 -0.31
CA CYS A 3 24.10 -24.24 -0.03
C CYS A 3 22.71 -24.32 -0.70
N SER A 4 22.59 -25.01 -1.83
CA SER A 4 21.32 -25.17 -2.55
C SER A 4 20.24 -25.97 -1.80
N ARG A 5 20.64 -26.91 -0.92
CA ARG A 5 19.67 -27.69 -0.13
C ARG A 5 19.20 -26.94 1.12
N LEU A 6 20.04 -26.06 1.66
CA LEU A 6 19.68 -25.16 2.77
C LEU A 6 18.70 -24.08 2.30
N LEU A 7 18.90 -23.54 1.09
CA LEU A 7 17.99 -22.57 0.46
C LEU A 7 16.59 -23.18 0.22
N PHE A 8 16.55 -24.45 -0.18
CA PHE A 8 15.29 -25.16 -0.44
C PHE A 8 14.53 -25.51 0.85
N LEU A 9 15.26 -25.86 1.92
CA LEU A 9 14.68 -26.11 3.26
C LEU A 9 14.26 -24.80 3.96
N LEU A 10 14.96 -23.68 3.73
CA LEU A 10 14.57 -22.35 4.19
C LEU A 10 13.29 -21.84 3.49
N CYS A 11 13.13 -22.15 2.19
CA CYS A 11 11.91 -21.88 1.45
C CYS A 11 10.72 -22.75 1.89
N LEU A 12 10.95 -23.99 2.32
CA LEU A 12 9.87 -24.88 2.79
C LEU A 12 9.41 -24.56 4.22
N ALA A 13 10.28 -24.01 5.07
CA ALA A 13 9.95 -23.65 6.46
C ALA A 13 9.05 -22.39 6.59
N LEU A 14 8.76 -21.70 5.48
CA LEU A 14 7.85 -20.55 5.41
C LEU A 14 6.37 -20.95 5.23
N GLY A 15 6.05 -22.25 5.10
CA GLY A 15 4.70 -22.72 4.81
C GLY A 15 3.92 -23.14 6.06
N SER A 16 3.38 -22.20 6.82
CA SER A 16 2.30 -22.44 7.79
C SER A 16 1.62 -21.11 8.17
N PHE A 17 0.50 -20.80 7.52
CA PHE A 17 -0.27 -19.57 7.79
C PHE A 17 -1.63 -19.89 8.36
N GLY A 18 -1.88 -19.40 9.58
CA GLY A 18 -3.22 -19.04 10.02
C GLY A 18 -3.66 -17.73 9.34
N LEU A 19 -4.97 -17.57 9.17
CA LEU A 19 -5.58 -16.37 8.60
C LEU A 19 -5.20 -15.14 9.44
N ARG A 20 -4.41 -14.23 8.85
CA ARG A 20 -3.98 -12.97 9.48
C ARG A 20 -4.17 -11.83 8.48
N ALA A 21 -4.65 -10.70 8.98
CA ALA A 21 -5.00 -9.56 8.17
C ALA A 21 -3.78 -8.97 7.44
N GLN A 22 -3.94 -8.78 6.12
CA GLN A 22 -2.90 -8.31 5.20
C GLN A 22 -2.92 -6.78 5.13
N ASP A 23 -1.82 -6.18 4.68
CA ASP A 23 -1.81 -4.76 4.34
C ASP A 23 -2.43 -4.57 2.95
N VAL A 24 -2.96 -3.38 2.65
CA VAL A 24 -3.34 -3.00 1.28
C VAL A 24 -2.24 -3.37 0.28
N HIS A 25 -2.63 -3.85 -0.90
CA HIS A 25 -1.74 -4.06 -2.02
C HIS A 25 -2.26 -3.28 -3.21
N TYR A 26 -1.36 -2.61 -3.93
CA TYR A 26 -1.71 -1.86 -5.12
C TYR A 26 -1.23 -2.56 -6.39
N THR A 27 -2.06 -2.52 -7.42
CA THR A 27 -1.68 -2.88 -8.78
C THR A 27 -0.80 -1.78 -9.38
N LEU A 28 -1.24 -0.53 -9.33
CA LEU A 28 -0.51 0.67 -9.70
C LEU A 28 0.48 1.10 -8.60
N HIS A 29 1.30 0.18 -8.10
CA HIS A 29 2.23 0.44 -6.98
C HIS A 29 3.21 1.60 -7.24
N ASP A 30 3.63 1.82 -8.49
CA ASP A 30 4.48 2.96 -8.88
C ASP A 30 3.82 4.34 -8.69
N TYR A 31 2.49 4.36 -8.53
CA TYR A 31 1.69 5.55 -8.30
C TYR A 31 1.45 5.83 -6.81
N ALA A 32 1.96 4.97 -5.91
CA ALA A 32 1.92 5.16 -4.46
C ALA A 32 3.36 5.19 -3.89
N PRO A 33 4.20 6.16 -4.27
CA PRO A 33 5.64 6.12 -4.02
C PRO A 33 6.03 6.01 -2.54
N LEU A 34 5.36 6.77 -1.67
CA LEU A 34 5.66 6.84 -0.23
C LEU A 34 5.15 5.61 0.54
N TRP A 35 4.13 4.93 0.02
CA TRP A 35 3.67 3.62 0.51
C TRP A 35 4.61 2.51 0.02
N LEU A 36 5.05 2.58 -1.23
CA LEU A 36 5.94 1.60 -1.83
C LEU A 36 7.30 1.55 -1.12
N ASN A 37 7.92 2.71 -0.90
CA ASN A 37 9.19 2.82 -0.18
C ASN A 37 9.42 4.27 0.31
N PRO A 38 9.70 4.50 1.61
CA PRO A 38 10.03 5.82 2.16
C PRO A 38 11.18 6.53 1.42
N ALA A 39 12.11 5.77 0.83
CA ALA A 39 13.22 6.30 0.01
C ALA A 39 12.76 6.92 -1.32
N ASN A 40 11.49 6.79 -1.71
CA ASN A 40 10.92 7.51 -2.85
C ASN A 40 10.53 8.96 -2.54
N THR A 41 10.59 9.38 -1.27
CA THR A 41 10.31 10.76 -0.85
C THR A 41 11.28 11.71 -1.51
N GLY A 42 10.79 12.71 -2.26
CA GLY A 42 11.61 13.66 -3.00
C GLY A 42 12.44 13.02 -4.13
N ALA A 43 12.11 11.80 -4.55
CA ALA A 43 12.83 11.06 -5.59
C ALA A 43 12.25 11.33 -7.00
N PHE A 44 12.10 12.59 -7.37
CA PHE A 44 11.52 13.02 -8.65
C PHE A 44 12.12 14.34 -9.11
N SER A 45 11.94 14.68 -10.39
CA SER A 45 12.35 15.98 -10.94
C SER A 45 11.19 16.96 -10.86
N GLY A 46 11.31 17.96 -9.98
CA GLY A 46 10.30 19.00 -9.78
C GLY A 46 10.44 19.67 -8.41
N SER A 47 9.49 20.51 -8.02
CA SER A 47 9.53 21.20 -6.72
C SER A 47 8.64 20.53 -5.69
N ILE A 48 7.41 20.18 -6.05
CA ILE A 48 6.45 19.51 -5.18
C ILE A 48 5.71 18.47 -6.03
N ARG A 49 5.50 17.28 -5.49
CA ARG A 49 4.64 16.27 -6.11
C ARG A 49 3.51 15.98 -5.16
N ALA A 50 2.28 16.03 -5.65
CA ALA A 50 1.09 15.62 -4.91
C ALA A 50 0.35 14.58 -5.72
N GLY A 51 -0.22 13.58 -5.08
CA GLY A 51 -0.96 12.55 -5.77
C GLY A 51 -1.79 11.70 -4.86
N GLY A 52 -2.55 10.81 -5.49
CA GLY A 52 -3.38 9.86 -4.81
C GLY A 52 -3.67 8.64 -5.65
N ILE A 53 -4.04 7.57 -4.97
CA ILE A 53 -4.53 6.34 -5.55
C ILE A 53 -5.75 5.90 -4.78
N TYR A 54 -6.76 5.46 -5.51
CA TYR A 54 -7.98 4.90 -4.96
C TYR A 54 -8.12 3.48 -5.49
N ARG A 55 -8.27 2.50 -4.58
CA ARG A 55 -8.57 1.11 -4.91
C ARG A 55 -9.96 0.78 -4.37
N GLY A 56 -10.79 0.15 -5.21
CA GLY A 56 -12.12 -0.34 -4.82
C GLY A 56 -12.40 -1.71 -5.41
N GLN A 57 -13.20 -2.53 -4.72
CA GLN A 57 -13.69 -3.80 -5.24
C GLN A 57 -14.84 -3.60 -6.25
N TRP A 58 -15.06 -4.56 -7.14
CA TRP A 58 -16.18 -4.51 -8.08
C TRP A 58 -17.55 -4.63 -7.37
N HIS A 59 -18.56 -4.01 -7.98
CA HIS A 59 -19.90 -3.66 -7.48
C HIS A 59 -20.76 -4.78 -6.82
N SER A 60 -20.29 -6.03 -6.77
CA SER A 60 -20.98 -7.16 -6.13
C SER A 60 -20.37 -7.57 -4.77
N LEU A 61 -19.20 -7.03 -4.39
CA LEU A 61 -18.40 -7.49 -3.25
C LEU A 61 -17.99 -6.34 -2.31
N ASN A 62 -18.92 -5.86 -1.48
CA ASN A 62 -18.74 -4.91 -0.37
C ASN A 62 -18.07 -3.56 -0.71
N ASP A 63 -18.34 -2.53 0.11
CA ASP A 63 -17.82 -1.16 -0.08
C ASP A 63 -16.36 -1.01 0.42
N ILE A 64 -15.52 -2.01 0.13
CA ILE A 64 -14.11 -2.02 0.52
C ILE A 64 -13.34 -1.05 -0.39
N LYS A 65 -12.85 0.02 0.23
CA LYS A 65 -12.13 1.13 -0.43
C LYS A 65 -10.86 1.44 0.34
N SER A 66 -9.75 1.65 -0.38
CA SER A 66 -8.46 1.98 0.24
C SER A 66 -7.79 3.19 -0.45
N PRO A 67 -8.27 4.42 -0.21
CA PRO A 67 -7.65 5.63 -0.73
C PRO A 67 -6.32 5.93 -0.03
N THR A 68 -5.31 6.27 -0.82
CA THR A 68 -4.02 6.79 -0.36
C THR A 68 -3.76 8.15 -1.00
N LEU A 69 -3.30 9.11 -0.20
CA LEU A 69 -2.86 10.43 -0.65
C LEU A 69 -1.42 10.67 -0.19
N TYR A 70 -0.67 11.43 -0.98
CA TYR A 70 0.68 11.83 -0.60
C TYR A 70 1.05 13.19 -1.17
N VAL A 71 1.99 13.85 -0.50
CA VAL A 71 2.67 15.04 -1.00
C VAL A 71 4.14 14.97 -0.58
N ASP A 72 5.06 15.26 -1.49
CA ASP A 72 6.48 15.27 -1.20
C ASP A 72 7.25 16.31 -2.01
N ALA A 73 8.42 16.70 -1.52
CA ALA A 73 9.26 17.73 -2.12
C ALA A 73 10.75 17.40 -1.95
N PRO A 74 11.57 17.51 -3.01
CA PRO A 74 13.02 17.55 -2.89
C PRO A 74 13.46 18.94 -2.42
N LEU A 75 14.18 18.98 -1.32
CA LEU A 75 14.82 20.18 -0.78
C LEU A 75 16.27 20.24 -1.31
N PRO A 76 16.66 21.29 -2.05
CA PRO A 76 17.94 21.35 -2.76
C PRO A 76 19.13 21.68 -1.84
N PHE A 77 19.13 21.18 -0.61
CA PHE A 77 20.22 21.32 0.35
C PHE A 77 20.49 19.98 1.03
N ALA A 78 21.76 19.72 1.31
CA ALA A 78 22.28 18.56 2.04
C ALA A 78 23.72 18.84 2.48
N PHE A 79 24.37 17.86 3.11
CA PHE A 79 25.77 18.00 3.55
C PHE A 79 26.76 18.15 2.39
N ARG A 80 26.46 17.55 1.22
CA ARG A 80 27.27 17.69 0.00
C ARG A 80 26.47 18.42 -1.08
N LYS A 81 27.15 19.23 -1.90
CA LYS A 81 26.53 20.01 -3.00
C LYS A 81 25.76 19.18 -4.03
N GLN A 82 26.04 17.89 -4.11
CA GLN A 82 25.44 16.94 -5.06
C GLN A 82 24.28 16.12 -4.47
N ASP A 83 24.11 16.19 -3.15
CA ASP A 83 23.07 15.48 -2.43
C ASP A 83 21.86 16.39 -2.22
N TRP A 84 20.72 15.81 -1.86
CA TRP A 84 19.54 16.55 -1.46
C TRP A 84 18.72 15.77 -0.44
N ILE A 85 17.83 16.46 0.26
CA ILE A 85 16.93 15.87 1.25
C ILE A 85 15.53 15.82 0.64
N GLY A 86 14.80 14.73 0.85
CA GLY A 86 13.37 14.65 0.54
C GLY A 86 12.54 14.78 1.81
N VAL A 87 11.42 15.48 1.74
CA VAL A 87 10.40 15.52 2.80
C VAL A 87 9.02 15.22 2.22
N GLY A 88 8.15 14.57 2.98
CA GLY A 88 6.82 14.24 2.50
C GLY A 88 5.84 13.86 3.60
N LEU A 89 4.57 13.79 3.20
CA LEU A 89 3.42 13.36 3.98
C LEU A 89 2.69 12.26 3.23
N SER A 90 2.20 11.27 3.97
CA SER A 90 1.43 10.15 3.44
C SER A 90 0.20 9.91 4.31
N LEU A 91 -0.94 9.73 3.66
CA LEU A 91 -2.19 9.33 4.25
C LEU A 91 -2.61 8.03 3.58
N VAL A 92 -2.71 6.94 4.33
CA VAL A 92 -3.18 5.65 3.83
C VAL A 92 -4.42 5.28 4.62
N ASN A 93 -5.57 5.26 3.95
CA ASN A 93 -6.78 4.67 4.48
C ASN A 93 -6.95 3.29 3.84
N ASP A 94 -7.08 2.28 4.68
CA ASP A 94 -7.27 0.91 4.25
C ASP A 94 -8.49 0.34 4.96
N ASN A 95 -9.57 0.13 4.21
CA ASN A 95 -10.69 -0.65 4.69
C ASN A 95 -10.41 -2.13 4.35
N SER A 96 -10.40 -2.99 5.36
CA SER A 96 -10.26 -4.42 5.16
C SER A 96 -11.43 -5.14 5.82
N GLY A 97 -12.24 -5.82 5.02
CA GLY A 97 -13.35 -6.63 5.53
C GLY A 97 -12.82 -7.91 6.18
N VAL A 98 -13.18 -8.15 7.44
CA VAL A 98 -12.99 -9.43 8.12
C VAL A 98 -14.29 -10.21 8.05
N THR A 99 -14.38 -11.16 7.12
CA THR A 99 -15.47 -12.13 7.06
C THR A 99 -15.13 -13.33 7.94
N GLY A 100 -15.86 -13.53 9.05
CA GLY A 100 -15.84 -14.80 9.77
C GLY A 100 -15.62 -14.75 11.27
N VAL A 101 -16.40 -13.97 12.03
CA VAL A 101 -16.55 -14.26 13.46
C VAL A 101 -17.64 -15.33 13.62
N ASN A 102 -17.22 -16.59 13.66
CA ASN A 102 -18.08 -17.74 13.92
C ASN A 102 -18.64 -17.67 15.35
N SER A 103 -19.97 -17.63 15.47
CA SER A 103 -20.67 -18.07 16.69
C SER A 103 -21.48 -19.36 16.46
N THR A 104 -21.85 -19.65 15.21
CA THR A 104 -22.48 -20.91 14.76
C THR A 104 -22.24 -21.10 13.26
N PRO A 105 -22.37 -22.33 12.70
CA PRO A 105 -22.24 -22.59 11.27
C PRO A 105 -23.17 -21.76 10.36
N ASP A 106 -24.21 -21.15 10.93
CA ASP A 106 -25.32 -20.46 10.25
C ASP A 106 -25.33 -18.93 10.45
N GLN A 107 -24.39 -18.37 11.23
CA GLN A 107 -24.29 -16.92 11.43
C GLN A 107 -22.84 -16.45 11.27
N ARG A 108 -22.56 -15.86 10.11
CA ARG A 108 -21.29 -15.19 9.81
C ARG A 108 -21.46 -13.70 10.08
N ILE A 109 -20.69 -13.15 11.00
CA ILE A 109 -20.57 -11.70 11.17
C ILE A 109 -19.37 -11.24 10.35
N SER A 110 -19.62 -10.27 9.45
CA SER A 110 -18.58 -9.50 8.76
C SER A 110 -18.30 -8.23 9.55
N LEU A 111 -17.05 -7.97 9.89
CA LEU A 111 -16.60 -6.73 10.53
C LEU A 111 -15.59 -6.06 9.63
N ASP A 112 -15.88 -4.82 9.23
CA ASP A 112 -14.94 -4.01 8.48
C ASP A 112 -14.01 -3.26 9.44
N ILE A 113 -12.71 -3.51 9.30
CA ILE A 113 -11.67 -2.82 10.05
C ILE A 113 -11.09 -1.75 9.15
N VAL A 114 -11.29 -0.49 9.55
CA VAL A 114 -10.70 0.67 8.88
C VAL A 114 -9.40 1.03 9.57
N GLN A 115 -8.31 1.08 8.81
CA GLN A 115 -7.00 1.51 9.27
C GLN A 115 -6.62 2.83 8.60
N ASN A 116 -6.28 3.84 9.40
CA ASN A 116 -5.78 5.11 8.92
C ASN A 116 -4.33 5.30 9.37
N PHE A 117 -3.40 5.44 8.43
CA PHE A 117 -2.04 5.83 8.70
C PHE A 117 -1.81 7.27 8.22
N PHE A 118 -1.34 8.13 9.12
CA PHE A 118 -0.81 9.44 8.78
C PHE A 118 0.68 9.47 9.12
N GLY A 119 1.53 9.65 8.11
CA GLY A 119 2.98 9.58 8.26
C GLY A 119 3.71 10.74 7.62
N PHE A 120 4.80 11.13 8.28
CA PHE A 120 5.82 12.03 7.76
C PHE A 120 6.97 11.19 7.24
N SER A 121 7.44 11.47 6.02
CA SER A 121 8.60 10.81 5.45
C SER A 121 9.74 11.79 5.24
N GLY A 122 10.96 11.30 5.47
CA GLY A 122 12.20 12.01 5.20
C GLY A 122 13.16 11.10 4.46
N SER A 123 13.93 11.64 3.52
CA SER A 123 14.96 10.87 2.82
C SER A 123 16.22 11.68 2.58
N TYR A 124 17.34 10.96 2.47
CA TYR A 124 18.63 11.51 2.09
C TYR A 124 19.07 10.86 0.78
N HIS A 125 19.25 11.68 -0.26
CA HIS A 125 19.68 11.26 -1.58
C HIS A 125 21.19 11.47 -1.73
N LEU A 126 21.94 10.39 -1.63
CA LEU A 126 23.39 10.36 -1.75
C LEU A 126 23.77 10.15 -3.23
N SER A 127 24.21 11.21 -3.91
CA SER A 127 24.75 11.08 -5.27
C SER A 127 26.15 10.46 -5.21
N LEU A 128 26.33 9.32 -5.88
CA LEU A 128 27.60 8.60 -5.94
C LEU A 128 28.59 9.23 -6.93
N ASP A 129 28.09 10.01 -7.90
CA ASP A 129 28.88 10.73 -8.89
C ASP A 129 28.52 12.23 -8.94
N LYS A 130 29.42 13.03 -9.54
CA LYS A 130 29.25 14.48 -9.66
C LYS A 130 28.11 14.89 -10.59
N LYS A 131 27.73 14.02 -11.55
CA LYS A 131 26.66 14.27 -12.52
C LYS A 131 25.29 13.87 -11.97
N ARG A 132 25.22 13.31 -10.75
CA ARG A 132 23.99 12.84 -10.08
C ARG A 132 23.26 11.77 -10.89
N THR A 133 23.99 10.88 -11.56
CA THR A 133 23.41 9.82 -12.39
C THR A 133 23.20 8.51 -11.64
N ASN A 134 23.97 8.28 -10.59
CA ASN A 134 23.88 7.15 -9.68
C ASN A 134 23.60 7.67 -8.27
N ILE A 135 22.46 7.31 -7.72
CA ILE A 135 21.98 7.83 -6.43
C ILE A 135 21.58 6.66 -5.54
N VAL A 136 22.09 6.66 -4.32
CA VAL A 136 21.60 5.81 -3.24
C VAL A 136 20.76 6.68 -2.32
N THR A 137 19.54 6.27 -2.06
CA THR A 137 18.61 7.00 -1.20
C THR A 137 18.31 6.18 0.03
N LEU A 138 18.41 6.81 1.20
CA LEU A 138 17.94 6.27 2.47
C LEU A 138 16.67 7.03 2.85
N GLY A 139 15.61 6.32 3.18
CA GLY A 139 14.34 6.91 3.57
C GLY A 139 13.84 6.35 4.89
N VAL A 140 13.19 7.21 5.67
CA VAL A 140 12.47 6.86 6.88
C VAL A 140 11.09 7.49 6.83
N GLN A 141 10.11 6.83 7.43
CA GLN A 141 8.77 7.37 7.57
C GLN A 141 8.25 7.03 8.96
N TYR A 142 7.79 8.03 9.67
CA TYR A 142 7.23 7.91 11.01
C TYR A 142 5.80 8.45 11.00
N GLY A 143 4.88 7.72 11.60
CA GLY A 143 3.48 8.10 11.58
C GLY A 143 2.66 7.49 12.69
N SER A 144 1.38 7.82 12.68
CA SER A 144 0.40 7.29 13.60
C SER A 144 -0.64 6.47 12.84
N ILE A 145 -0.95 5.29 13.36
CA ILE A 145 -1.99 4.40 12.87
C ILE A 145 -3.16 4.48 13.84
N SER A 146 -4.34 4.79 13.33
CA SER A 146 -5.61 4.64 14.07
C SER A 146 -6.45 3.54 13.45
N TYR A 147 -7.24 2.88 14.30
CA TYR A 147 -8.14 1.80 13.91
C TYR A 147 -9.58 2.25 14.20
N GLY A 148 -10.47 2.04 13.24
CA GLY A 148 -11.90 2.26 13.37
C GLY A 148 -12.69 1.00 13.04
N LEU A 149 -13.88 0.89 13.61
CA LEU A 149 -14.91 -0.05 13.19
C LEU A 149 -15.98 0.71 12.43
N THR A 150 -16.34 0.24 11.25
CA THR A 150 -17.55 0.67 10.56
C THR A 150 -18.55 -0.48 10.62
N PRO A 151 -19.61 -0.41 11.45
CA PRO A 151 -20.67 -1.40 11.41
C PRO A 151 -21.56 -1.11 10.20
N GLU A 152 -21.25 -1.70 9.07
CA GLU A 152 -22.22 -1.78 7.97
C GLU A 152 -23.17 -2.96 8.24
N GLY A 153 -24.47 -2.67 8.19
CA GLY A 153 -25.53 -3.63 8.45
C GLY A 153 -25.43 -4.86 7.54
N VAL A 154 -25.60 -6.02 8.17
CA VAL A 154 -26.02 -7.33 7.63
C VAL A 154 -25.97 -7.50 6.11
N LEU A 155 -24.89 -8.16 5.66
CA LEU A 155 -24.77 -9.14 4.57
C LEU A 155 -25.97 -9.29 3.59
N ASN A 156 -25.91 -8.60 2.43
CA ASN A 156 -26.57 -9.06 1.19
C ASN A 156 -25.82 -10.22 0.51
N GLN A 157 -24.67 -10.65 1.06
CA GLN A 157 -23.82 -11.68 0.45
C GLN A 157 -24.31 -13.11 0.77
N GLN A 158 -25.13 -13.32 1.81
CA GLN A 158 -25.63 -14.65 2.17
C GLN A 158 -26.89 -15.04 1.37
N LEU A 159 -27.75 -14.09 1.00
CA LEU A 159 -29.00 -14.38 0.28
C LEU A 159 -28.80 -14.90 -1.16
N ASN A 160 -27.69 -14.52 -1.81
CA ASN A 160 -27.37 -15.03 -3.16
C ASN A 160 -26.53 -16.31 -3.16
N ILE A 161 -25.92 -16.68 -2.01
CA ILE A 161 -25.13 -17.91 -1.90
C ILE A 161 -26.03 -19.13 -1.63
N ASP A 162 -27.15 -18.94 -0.93
CA ASP A 162 -28.07 -20.04 -0.62
C ASP A 162 -29.11 -20.30 -1.73
N ASP A 163 -29.40 -19.31 -2.59
CA ASP A 163 -30.40 -19.44 -3.68
C ASP A 163 -29.84 -20.17 -4.92
N GLU A 164 -28.52 -20.09 -5.19
CA GLU A 164 -27.87 -20.78 -6.32
C GLU A 164 -27.40 -22.22 -6.02
N LEU A 165 -27.38 -22.64 -4.75
CA LEU A 165 -27.01 -24.00 -4.32
C LEU A 165 -28.22 -24.91 -3.99
N GLY A 166 -29.44 -24.47 -4.32
CA GLY A 166 -30.66 -25.29 -4.21
C GLY A 166 -31.13 -25.52 -2.77
N GLY A 167 -30.78 -24.64 -1.83
CA GLY A 167 -31.33 -24.67 -0.48
C GLY A 167 -32.78 -24.19 -0.49
N GLN A 168 -33.72 -25.03 -0.03
CA GLN A 168 -35.12 -24.64 0.11
C GLN A 168 -35.23 -23.36 0.95
N GLY A 169 -35.64 -22.27 0.32
CA GLY A 169 -35.84 -20.97 0.94
C GLY A 169 -36.85 -21.06 2.08
N MET A 170 -36.44 -20.60 3.27
CA MET A 170 -37.35 -20.28 4.35
C MET A 170 -37.53 -18.77 4.38
N THR A 171 -38.69 -18.31 3.92
CA THR A 171 -39.12 -16.90 3.99
C THR A 171 -39.28 -16.50 5.46
N GLY A 172 -38.29 -15.80 6.01
CA GLY A 172 -38.37 -15.23 7.35
C GLY A 172 -37.66 -13.88 7.38
N ARG A 173 -38.41 -12.79 7.19
CA ARG A 173 -37.94 -11.43 7.51
C ARG A 173 -37.66 -11.37 9.01
N SER A 174 -36.42 -11.60 9.43
CA SER A 174 -35.95 -11.17 10.74
C SER A 174 -35.44 -9.75 10.59
N GLU A 175 -36.36 -8.79 10.68
CA GLU A 175 -36.01 -7.42 11.03
C GLU A 175 -35.21 -7.50 12.34
N LEU A 176 -33.94 -7.04 12.30
CA LEU A 176 -33.17 -6.81 13.52
C LEU A 176 -33.81 -5.59 14.18
N ASP A 177 -34.88 -5.85 14.91
CA ASP A 177 -35.60 -4.89 15.73
C ASP A 177 -34.60 -4.24 16.68
N GLY A 178 -34.74 -2.92 16.84
CA GLY A 178 -33.80 -2.09 17.58
C GLY A 178 -33.55 -2.67 18.96
N MET A 179 -32.28 -2.72 19.36
CA MET A 179 -31.93 -3.00 20.75
C MET A 179 -32.65 -1.97 21.64
N GLY A 180 -33.73 -2.44 22.26
CA GLY A 180 -34.62 -1.66 23.09
C GLY A 180 -33.84 -1.02 24.23
N MET A 181 -34.04 0.29 24.35
CA MET A 181 -33.85 1.05 25.58
C MET A 181 -34.72 0.44 26.68
N GLY A 182 -34.16 -0.45 27.49
CA GLY A 182 -34.71 -0.92 28.75
C GLY A 182 -33.90 -0.36 29.91
N GLY A 183 -34.41 0.69 30.55
CA GLY A 183 -33.71 1.40 31.63
C GLY A 183 -33.50 0.55 32.89
N SER A 184 -32.29 0.61 33.42
CA SER A 184 -31.99 0.44 34.85
C SER A 184 -30.71 1.22 35.13
N GLY A 185 -30.81 2.22 36.01
CA GLY A 185 -29.76 3.19 36.29
C GLY A 185 -28.46 2.58 36.80
N GLY A 186 -27.35 3.15 36.34
CA GLY A 186 -26.02 2.84 36.84
C GLY A 186 -24.92 3.34 35.91
N GLY A 187 -24.47 4.59 36.11
CA GLY A 187 -23.19 5.13 35.65
C GLY A 187 -22.93 5.08 34.13
N MET A 188 -23.18 6.18 33.44
CA MET A 188 -22.58 6.45 32.12
C MET A 188 -21.06 6.55 32.25
N GLY A 189 -20.38 5.42 32.19
CA GLY A 189 -18.98 5.34 31.82
C GLY A 189 -18.87 5.61 30.32
N ASN A 190 -18.20 6.70 29.98
CA ASN A 190 -17.93 7.16 28.63
C ASN A 190 -17.25 6.03 27.81
N MET A 191 -17.99 5.28 26.98
CA MET A 191 -17.43 4.28 26.06
C MET A 191 -16.81 4.94 24.81
N ASN A 192 -15.96 5.95 25.00
CA ASN A 192 -15.37 6.73 23.92
C ASN A 192 -13.83 6.56 23.81
N ASP A 193 -13.28 5.52 24.45
CA ASP A 193 -11.82 5.30 24.55
C ASP A 193 -11.23 4.35 23.48
N ASN A 194 -11.98 3.98 22.44
CA ASN A 194 -11.51 3.01 21.45
C ASN A 194 -10.70 3.59 20.27
N ASN A 195 -10.44 4.90 20.22
CA ASN A 195 -9.60 5.52 19.19
C ASN A 195 -8.14 5.70 19.68
N GLN A 196 -7.50 4.61 20.10
CA GLN A 196 -6.08 4.64 20.48
C GLN A 196 -5.20 4.57 19.23
N SER A 197 -4.52 5.67 18.93
CA SER A 197 -3.57 5.75 17.83
C SER A 197 -2.20 5.22 18.24
N VAL A 198 -1.60 4.35 17.45
CA VAL A 198 -0.29 3.74 17.71
C VAL A 198 0.76 4.30 16.75
N ASN A 199 1.96 4.57 17.25
CA ASN A 199 3.03 5.09 16.42
C ASN A 199 3.73 3.97 15.65
N ASP A 200 4.13 4.28 14.44
CA ASP A 200 4.72 3.34 13.50
C ASP A 200 5.95 3.93 12.81
N LEU A 201 6.93 3.06 12.55
CA LEU A 201 8.18 3.42 11.90
C LEU A 201 8.45 2.51 10.71
N ASN A 202 8.78 3.13 9.60
CA ASN A 202 9.11 2.50 8.33
C ASN A 202 10.49 3.00 7.88
N ALA A 203 11.26 2.13 7.25
CA ALA A 203 12.55 2.50 6.68
C ALA A 203 12.74 1.85 5.31
N GLY A 204 13.54 2.47 4.44
CA GLY A 204 13.85 1.89 3.15
C GLY A 204 15.10 2.45 2.52
N VAL A 205 15.63 1.69 1.56
CA VAL A 205 16.76 2.05 0.72
C VAL A 205 16.34 1.93 -0.74
N LYS A 206 16.84 2.83 -1.58
CA LYS A 206 16.67 2.78 -3.03
C LYS A 206 17.98 3.08 -3.74
N LEU A 207 18.27 2.34 -4.79
CA LEU A 207 19.31 2.61 -5.76
C LEU A 207 18.66 3.08 -7.06
N LYS A 208 19.19 4.17 -7.63
CA LYS A 208 18.86 4.66 -8.96
C LYS A 208 20.14 4.78 -9.76
N MET A 209 20.16 4.25 -10.98
CA MET A 209 21.32 4.28 -11.87
C MET A 209 20.87 4.66 -13.28
N LEU A 210 21.55 5.62 -13.87
CA LEU A 210 21.49 5.89 -15.31
C LEU A 210 22.38 4.87 -16.03
N ILE A 211 21.77 3.92 -16.71
CA ILE A 211 22.47 2.86 -17.45
C ILE A 211 23.03 3.41 -18.77
N ASP A 212 22.20 4.13 -19.51
CA ASP A 212 22.54 4.70 -20.82
C ASP A 212 22.24 6.20 -20.79
N PRO A 213 23.27 7.06 -20.70
CA PRO A 213 23.07 8.50 -20.67
C PRO A 213 22.48 9.07 -21.97
N ASP A 214 22.75 8.45 -23.11
CA ASP A 214 22.32 8.97 -24.42
C ASP A 214 20.82 8.72 -24.63
N LYS A 215 20.35 7.56 -24.17
CA LYS A 215 18.93 7.16 -24.24
C LYS A 215 18.14 7.43 -22.97
N ASN A 216 18.79 8.00 -21.96
CA ASN A 216 18.24 8.19 -20.62
C ASN A 216 17.63 6.90 -20.02
N ASN A 217 18.27 5.75 -20.24
CA ASN A 217 17.80 4.47 -19.69
C ASN A 217 18.14 4.41 -18.19
N VAL A 218 17.15 4.10 -17.36
CA VAL A 218 17.28 4.14 -15.90
C VAL A 218 16.93 2.79 -15.29
N PHE A 219 17.74 2.35 -14.34
CA PHE A 219 17.40 1.27 -13.42
C PHE A 219 17.12 1.84 -12.03
N GLU A 220 15.99 1.43 -11.43
CA GLU A 220 15.67 1.71 -10.05
C GLU A 220 15.39 0.40 -9.31
N ALA A 221 15.95 0.22 -8.12
CA ALA A 221 15.63 -0.90 -7.26
C ALA A 221 15.67 -0.49 -5.79
N GLY A 222 14.78 -1.04 -4.97
CA GLY A 222 14.70 -0.66 -3.57
C GLY A 222 14.07 -1.72 -2.69
N ILE A 223 14.36 -1.62 -1.40
CA ILE A 223 13.79 -2.45 -0.35
C ILE A 223 13.31 -1.53 0.76
N ALA A 224 12.09 -1.77 1.26
CA ALA A 224 11.53 -1.11 2.42
C ALA A 224 11.06 -2.15 3.44
N LEU A 225 11.29 -1.81 4.71
CA LEU A 225 10.79 -2.53 5.87
C LEU A 225 9.76 -1.61 6.54
N LEU A 226 8.52 -2.05 6.54
CA LEU A 226 7.40 -1.36 7.15
C LEU A 226 7.04 -2.02 8.48
N HIS A 227 6.43 -1.25 9.38
CA HIS A 227 5.99 -1.70 10.69
C HIS A 227 7.13 -2.18 11.61
N LEU A 228 8.25 -1.45 11.61
CA LEU A 228 9.44 -1.78 12.41
C LEU A 228 9.17 -1.77 13.92
N THR A 229 8.24 -0.93 14.39
CA THR A 229 7.82 -0.89 15.80
C THR A 229 6.85 -2.00 16.18
N ALA A 230 6.44 -2.82 15.21
CA ALA A 230 5.47 -3.91 15.37
C ALA A 230 4.24 -3.49 16.20
N PRO A 231 3.52 -2.40 15.79
CA PRO A 231 2.44 -1.84 16.58
C PRO A 231 1.39 -2.91 16.88
N LYS A 232 0.88 -2.90 18.11
CA LYS A 232 -0.17 -3.83 18.52
C LYS A 232 -1.49 -3.39 17.89
N ARG A 233 -2.12 -4.30 17.14
CA ARG A 233 -3.52 -4.19 16.72
C ARG A 233 -4.40 -4.37 17.94
N MET A 234 -5.29 -3.41 18.19
CA MET A 234 -6.26 -3.53 19.27
C MET A 234 -7.32 -4.55 18.86
N SER A 235 -7.69 -5.46 19.77
CA SER A 235 -8.85 -6.33 19.57
C SER A 235 -10.09 -5.47 19.71
N LEU A 236 -10.72 -5.14 18.58
CA LEU A 236 -11.92 -4.29 18.55
C LEU A 236 -13.17 -5.02 19.10
N THR A 237 -13.04 -6.32 19.39
CA THR A 237 -13.94 -7.09 20.24
C THR A 237 -13.13 -7.70 21.38
N ARG A 238 -13.35 -7.22 22.60
CA ARG A 238 -12.84 -7.91 23.80
C ARG A 238 -13.83 -9.02 24.10
N ARG A 239 -13.51 -10.26 23.71
CA ARG A 239 -14.20 -11.41 24.31
C ARG A 239 -13.63 -11.50 25.72
N ASP A 240 -14.29 -10.85 26.69
CA ASP A 240 -14.12 -11.22 28.09
C ASP A 240 -14.64 -12.66 28.20
N THR A 241 -13.76 -13.62 27.93
CA THR A 241 -13.94 -14.94 28.49
C THR A 241 -13.80 -14.72 29.98
N ALA A 242 -14.94 -14.53 30.67
CA ALA A 242 -15.03 -14.86 32.07
C ALA A 242 -14.36 -16.22 32.19
N SER A 243 -13.19 -16.22 32.82
CA SER A 243 -12.35 -17.38 33.02
C SER A 243 -13.18 -18.40 33.78
N VAL A 244 -13.83 -19.32 33.07
CA VAL A 244 -14.26 -20.58 33.65
C VAL A 244 -12.94 -21.29 33.98
N PRO A 245 -12.57 -21.46 35.26
CA PRO A 245 -11.32 -22.09 35.60
C PRO A 245 -11.41 -23.55 35.14
N ARG A 246 -10.73 -23.91 34.06
CA ARG A 246 -10.43 -25.32 33.78
C ARG A 246 -9.23 -25.69 34.65
N PRO A 247 -9.33 -26.71 35.53
CA PRO A 247 -8.29 -26.98 36.52
C PRO A 247 -6.93 -27.45 35.96
N ASP A 248 -6.83 -27.87 34.70
CA ASP A 248 -5.70 -28.71 34.25
C ASP A 248 -4.90 -28.20 33.05
N THR A 249 -4.97 -26.92 32.70
CA THR A 249 -4.05 -26.36 31.70
C THR A 249 -3.20 -25.29 32.36
N GLY A 250 -1.92 -25.60 32.57
CA GLY A 250 -0.90 -24.61 32.94
C GLY A 250 -0.95 -23.38 32.02
N PRO A 251 -0.32 -22.27 32.43
CA PRO A 251 -0.48 -21.00 31.74
C PRO A 251 -0.19 -21.15 30.24
N MET A 252 -1.26 -21.06 29.42
CA MET A 252 -1.14 -20.96 27.98
C MET A 252 -0.45 -19.63 27.69
N GLU A 253 0.84 -19.65 27.37
CA GLU A 253 1.51 -18.55 26.68
C GLU A 253 0.84 -18.37 25.32
N THR A 254 -0.22 -17.59 25.30
CA THR A 254 -0.83 -17.12 24.07
C THR A 254 0.11 -16.07 23.50
N GLU A 255 0.94 -16.49 22.53
CA GLU A 255 1.72 -15.57 21.70
C GLU A 255 0.79 -14.40 21.29
N ASP A 256 1.17 -13.17 21.65
CA ASP A 256 0.34 -11.97 21.49
C ASP A 256 0.10 -11.68 19.99
N THR A 257 -0.88 -12.37 19.40
CA THR A 257 -1.23 -12.37 17.97
C THR A 257 -1.64 -11.00 17.44
N ARG A 258 -1.77 -10.03 18.34
CA ARG A 258 -2.08 -8.62 18.09
C ARG A 258 -0.91 -7.84 17.50
N ARG A 259 0.35 -8.27 17.67
CA ARG A 259 1.49 -7.51 17.10
C ARG A 259 1.44 -7.55 15.57
N ARG A 260 1.36 -6.38 14.93
CA ARG A 260 1.53 -6.29 13.47
C ARG A 260 2.93 -6.75 13.13
N ARG A 261 3.03 -7.78 12.29
CA ARG A 261 4.33 -8.26 11.83
C ARG A 261 4.93 -7.25 10.85
N GLY A 262 6.26 -7.15 10.85
CA GLY A 262 6.97 -6.33 9.88
C GLY A 262 6.61 -6.75 8.47
N THR A 263 6.41 -5.76 7.60
CA THR A 263 6.10 -5.95 6.18
C THR A 263 7.35 -5.62 5.37
N ILE A 264 7.64 -6.42 4.35
CA ILE A 264 8.77 -6.18 3.45
C ILE A 264 8.24 -5.87 2.07
N HIS A 265 8.67 -4.73 1.53
CA HIS A 265 8.48 -4.34 0.13
C HIS A 265 9.84 -4.40 -0.57
N ALA A 266 9.93 -5.09 -1.69
CA ALA A 266 11.09 -5.03 -2.56
C ALA A 266 10.64 -4.79 -3.99
N HIS A 267 11.28 -3.89 -4.71
CA HIS A 267 10.91 -3.58 -6.09
C HIS A 267 12.15 -3.35 -6.94
N ALA A 268 12.02 -3.65 -8.23
CA ALA A 268 12.99 -3.27 -9.25
C ALA A 268 12.26 -2.90 -10.54
N ARG A 269 12.73 -1.84 -11.19
CA ARG A 269 12.16 -1.26 -12.40
C ARG A 269 13.29 -0.91 -13.36
N LEU A 270 13.10 -1.24 -14.62
CA LEU A 270 13.92 -0.74 -15.71
C LEU A 270 13.07 0.22 -16.54
N ASP A 271 13.67 1.31 -16.99
CA ASP A 271 13.08 2.27 -17.91
C ASP A 271 13.97 2.33 -19.14
N LEU A 272 13.46 1.81 -20.26
CA LEU A 272 14.26 1.56 -21.46
C LEU A 272 13.62 2.24 -22.67
N GLU A 273 14.38 3.05 -23.38
CA GLU A 273 14.03 3.53 -24.70
C GLU A 273 14.24 2.40 -25.73
N MET A 274 13.15 1.95 -26.33
CA MET A 274 13.16 0.95 -27.41
C MET A 274 13.29 1.63 -28.79
N SER A 275 12.70 2.82 -28.93
CA SER A 275 12.78 3.69 -30.10
C SER A 275 12.46 5.12 -29.69
N GLU A 276 12.66 6.10 -30.58
CA GLU A 276 12.36 7.52 -30.33
C GLU A 276 10.92 7.79 -29.82
N LYS A 277 9.97 6.90 -30.13
CA LYS A 277 8.56 7.06 -29.73
C LYS A 277 8.10 6.10 -28.64
N TRP A 278 8.89 5.07 -28.32
CA TRP A 278 8.47 3.99 -27.44
C TRP A 278 9.45 3.77 -26.29
N ARG A 279 8.92 3.83 -25.07
CA ARG A 279 9.59 3.39 -23.86
C ARG A 279 8.93 2.13 -23.30
N PHE A 280 9.76 1.22 -22.81
CA PHE A 280 9.33 -0.01 -22.18
C PHE A 280 9.83 -0.05 -20.74
N GLN A 281 8.92 -0.32 -19.81
CA GLN A 281 9.19 -0.25 -18.38
C GLN A 281 8.70 -1.52 -17.66
N PRO A 282 9.52 -2.59 -17.65
CA PRO A 282 9.23 -3.78 -16.85
C PRO A 282 9.56 -3.50 -15.37
N THR A 283 8.69 -3.99 -14.50
CA THR A 283 8.76 -3.80 -13.05
C THR A 283 8.40 -5.09 -12.34
N VAL A 284 9.18 -5.42 -11.32
CA VAL A 284 8.88 -6.49 -10.36
C VAL A 284 8.68 -5.88 -8.99
N PHE A 285 7.66 -6.33 -8.28
CA PHE A 285 7.35 -5.93 -6.92
C PHE A 285 7.07 -7.16 -6.08
N PHE A 286 7.76 -7.29 -4.96
CA PHE A 286 7.57 -8.32 -3.96
C PHE A 286 7.05 -7.66 -2.68
N GLN A 287 5.98 -8.22 -2.14
CA GLN A 287 5.41 -7.82 -0.86
C GLN A 287 5.30 -9.04 0.04
N ASN A 288 5.79 -8.91 1.27
CA ASN A 288 5.52 -9.86 2.34
C ASN A 288 4.82 -9.13 3.48
N SER A 289 3.55 -9.45 3.72
CA SER A 289 2.73 -8.83 4.75
C SER A 289 2.06 -9.89 5.60
N ALA A 290 2.23 -9.82 6.92
CA ALA A 290 1.58 -10.71 7.89
C ALA A 290 1.70 -12.22 7.62
N GLY A 291 2.77 -12.63 6.91
CA GLY A 291 3.01 -14.02 6.50
C GLY A 291 2.62 -14.32 5.04
N SER A 292 1.71 -13.57 4.45
CA SER A 292 1.42 -13.71 3.02
C SER A 292 2.54 -13.09 2.18
N SER A 293 3.03 -13.80 1.17
CA SER A 293 3.95 -13.25 0.17
C SER A 293 3.26 -13.17 -1.19
N SER A 294 3.52 -12.08 -1.91
CA SER A 294 3.06 -11.93 -3.28
C SER A 294 4.16 -11.32 -4.13
N ILE A 295 4.29 -11.83 -5.36
CA ILE A 295 5.14 -11.25 -6.40
C ILE A 295 4.22 -10.70 -7.48
N SER A 296 4.36 -9.43 -7.79
CA SER A 296 3.74 -8.75 -8.91
C SER A 296 4.78 -8.50 -9.99
N LEU A 297 4.51 -8.99 -11.19
CA LEU A 297 5.22 -8.62 -12.40
C LEU A 297 4.32 -7.68 -13.19
N GLN A 298 4.86 -6.57 -13.68
CA GLN A 298 4.14 -5.68 -14.58
C GLN A 298 5.06 -5.07 -15.61
N ALA A 299 4.51 -4.68 -16.74
CA ALA A 299 5.25 -3.95 -17.76
C ALA A 299 4.38 -2.85 -18.36
N TRP A 300 4.98 -1.68 -18.57
CA TRP A 300 4.36 -0.57 -19.28
C TRP A 300 5.04 -0.35 -20.63
N GLY A 301 4.26 -0.27 -21.69
CA GLY A 301 4.65 0.33 -22.97
C GLY A 301 4.11 1.74 -23.04
N SER A 302 5.01 2.73 -23.16
CA SER A 302 4.64 4.14 -23.24
C SER A 302 4.97 4.67 -24.63
N ARG A 303 3.99 5.31 -25.28
CA ARG A 303 4.12 5.90 -26.61
C ARG A 303 3.90 7.39 -26.55
N ASN A 304 4.84 8.16 -27.09
CA ASN A 304 4.63 9.58 -27.30
C ASN A 304 3.62 9.81 -28.45
N LEU A 305 2.51 10.47 -28.14
CA LEU A 305 1.44 10.78 -29.12
C LEU A 305 1.58 12.20 -29.68
N LYS A 306 1.87 13.16 -28.80
CA LYS A 306 2.09 14.58 -29.11
C LYS A 306 3.14 15.14 -28.14
N GLU A 307 3.56 16.38 -28.38
CA GLU A 307 4.33 17.14 -27.41
C GLU A 307 3.58 17.13 -26.06
N ASP A 308 4.30 16.76 -25.00
CA ASP A 308 3.79 16.60 -23.63
C ASP A 308 2.63 15.61 -23.42
N LEU A 309 2.36 14.69 -24.36
CA LEU A 309 1.33 13.66 -24.17
C LEU A 309 1.85 12.26 -24.50
N ASP A 310 2.01 11.45 -23.46
CA ASP A 310 2.36 10.03 -23.57
C ASP A 310 1.17 9.15 -23.17
N LEU A 311 0.83 8.18 -24.03
CA LEU A 311 -0.10 7.10 -23.72
C LEU A 311 0.67 5.91 -23.15
N ARG A 312 0.20 5.35 -22.03
CA ARG A 312 0.80 4.20 -21.37
C ARG A 312 -0.18 3.04 -21.37
N LEU A 313 0.26 1.90 -21.89
CA LEU A 313 -0.49 0.64 -21.85
C LEU A 313 0.32 -0.35 -21.05
N GLY A 314 -0.33 -1.08 -20.15
CA GLY A 314 0.36 -1.99 -19.26
C GLY A 314 -0.40 -3.27 -19.01
N LEU A 315 0.38 -4.32 -18.78
CA LEU A 315 -0.10 -5.63 -18.38
C LEU A 315 0.71 -6.09 -17.18
N GLY A 316 0.08 -6.90 -16.33
CA GLY A 316 0.76 -7.48 -15.20
C GLY A 316 0.12 -8.76 -14.71
N TYR A 317 0.80 -9.40 -13.78
CA TYR A 317 0.37 -10.62 -13.12
C TYR A 317 0.87 -10.60 -11.69
N ARG A 318 -0.02 -10.90 -10.74
CA ARG A 318 0.32 -11.12 -9.34
C ARG A 318 0.15 -12.60 -9.04
N THR A 319 1.23 -13.22 -8.58
CA THR A 319 1.30 -14.66 -8.31
C THR A 319 0.16 -15.10 -7.40
N SER A 320 -0.57 -16.13 -7.83
CA SER A 320 -1.66 -16.76 -7.09
C SER A 320 -2.88 -15.86 -6.82
N ASP A 321 -2.99 -14.72 -7.51
CA ASP A 321 -4.11 -13.81 -7.31
C ASP A 321 -4.77 -13.37 -8.63
N ALA A 322 -4.13 -12.49 -9.40
CA ALA A 322 -4.82 -11.78 -10.48
C ALA A 322 -3.92 -11.42 -11.67
N ALA A 323 -4.49 -11.44 -12.87
CA ALA A 323 -3.94 -10.75 -14.02
C ALA A 323 -4.38 -9.28 -14.00
N LYS A 324 -3.56 -8.38 -14.53
CA LYS A 324 -3.75 -6.93 -14.43
C LYS A 324 -3.75 -6.33 -15.81
N VAL A 325 -4.74 -5.49 -16.09
CA VAL A 325 -4.76 -4.62 -17.26
C VAL A 325 -4.67 -3.18 -16.80
N MET A 326 -3.81 -2.39 -17.42
CA MET A 326 -3.51 -1.04 -16.97
C MET A 326 -3.44 -0.09 -18.17
N VAL A 327 -3.95 1.12 -17.98
CA VAL A 327 -3.87 2.22 -18.96
C VAL A 327 -3.52 3.50 -18.22
N GLY A 328 -2.71 4.35 -18.82
CA GLY A 328 -2.33 5.62 -18.23
C GLY A 328 -2.05 6.70 -19.25
N PHE A 329 -2.10 7.94 -18.80
CA PHE A 329 -1.82 9.12 -19.60
C PHE A 329 -0.91 10.04 -18.79
N ASP A 330 0.23 10.39 -19.38
CA ASP A 330 1.11 11.43 -18.86
C ASP A 330 0.93 12.67 -19.74
N PHE A 331 0.34 13.72 -19.18
CA PHE A 331 0.14 15.02 -19.82
C PHE A 331 0.94 16.10 -19.08
N ALA A 332 2.02 16.57 -19.69
CA ALA A 332 2.98 17.48 -19.08
C ALA A 332 3.45 16.98 -17.68
N GLN A 333 3.02 17.64 -16.60
CA GLN A 333 3.34 17.24 -15.22
C GLN A 333 2.26 16.40 -14.53
N LEU A 334 1.13 16.16 -15.20
CA LEU A 334 0.04 15.32 -14.72
C LEU A 334 0.25 13.88 -15.21
N ARG A 335 0.28 12.94 -14.28
CA ARG A 335 0.33 11.50 -14.56
C ARG A 335 -0.92 10.84 -14.01
N THR A 336 -1.62 10.09 -14.84
CA THR A 336 -2.85 9.39 -14.47
C THR A 336 -2.80 7.94 -14.91
N ALA A 337 -3.45 7.06 -14.15
CA ALA A 337 -3.62 5.67 -14.54
C ALA A 337 -4.91 5.06 -13.98
N LEU A 338 -5.41 4.09 -14.72
CA LEU A 338 -6.48 3.20 -14.36
C LEU A 338 -5.97 1.76 -14.49
N SER A 339 -6.32 0.90 -13.55
CA SER A 339 -6.10 -0.53 -13.68
C SER A 339 -7.32 -1.34 -13.27
N TYR A 340 -7.39 -2.56 -13.79
CA TYR A 340 -8.37 -3.56 -13.41
C TYR A 340 -7.69 -4.90 -13.16
N ASP A 341 -7.96 -5.48 -12.00
CA ASP A 341 -7.50 -6.80 -11.59
C ASP A 341 -8.54 -7.83 -12.02
N ILE A 342 -8.13 -8.79 -12.84
CA ILE A 342 -8.93 -9.96 -13.21
C ILE A 342 -8.51 -11.09 -12.26
N THR A 343 -9.40 -11.46 -11.33
CA THR A 343 -9.13 -12.48 -10.31
C THR A 343 -9.01 -13.87 -10.95
N LEU A 344 -7.85 -14.52 -10.77
CA LEU A 344 -7.53 -15.85 -11.30
C LEU A 344 -7.37 -16.92 -10.21
N SER A 345 -7.36 -16.52 -8.94
CA SER A 345 -7.21 -17.41 -7.77
C SER A 345 -8.41 -18.33 -7.56
N GLN A 346 -8.39 -19.15 -6.50
CA GLN A 346 -9.54 -20.00 -6.11
C GLN A 346 -10.82 -19.19 -5.85
N ALA A 347 -10.70 -17.89 -5.59
CA ALA A 347 -11.82 -16.98 -5.48
C ALA A 347 -12.56 -16.76 -6.82
N ARG A 348 -12.00 -17.16 -7.98
CA ARG A 348 -12.61 -16.99 -9.31
C ARG A 348 -14.04 -17.52 -9.43
N ALA A 349 -14.33 -18.62 -8.73
CA ALA A 349 -15.64 -19.28 -8.77
C ALA A 349 -16.71 -18.49 -8.03
N VAL A 350 -16.29 -17.59 -7.13
CA VAL A 350 -17.16 -16.77 -6.30
C VAL A 350 -17.20 -15.32 -6.81
N THR A 351 -16.11 -14.84 -7.41
CA THR A 351 -16.03 -13.47 -7.92
C THR A 351 -16.44 -13.33 -9.39
N ASN A 352 -16.72 -14.43 -10.12
CA ASN A 352 -17.00 -14.38 -11.57
C ASN A 352 -15.93 -13.59 -12.37
N PHE A 353 -14.65 -13.81 -12.04
CA PHE A 353 -13.49 -13.06 -12.57
C PHE A 353 -13.47 -11.56 -12.22
N GLN A 354 -14.42 -11.07 -11.42
CA GLN A 354 -14.44 -9.70 -10.94
C GLN A 354 -13.34 -9.53 -9.90
N GLY A 355 -12.64 -8.40 -9.96
CA GLY A 355 -11.59 -8.05 -9.02
C GLY A 355 -11.69 -6.58 -8.64
N ALA A 356 -10.54 -5.94 -8.41
CA ALA A 356 -10.48 -4.56 -7.98
C ALA A 356 -10.12 -3.62 -9.13
N PHE A 357 -10.69 -2.41 -9.10
CA PHE A 357 -10.24 -1.32 -9.94
C PHE A 357 -9.37 -0.36 -9.13
N GLU A 358 -8.40 0.26 -9.80
CA GLU A 358 -7.61 1.34 -9.21
C GLU A 358 -7.58 2.55 -10.11
N LEU A 359 -7.72 3.73 -9.52
CA LEU A 359 -7.57 5.01 -10.19
C LEU A 359 -6.48 5.80 -9.48
N SER A 360 -5.54 6.37 -10.23
CA SER A 360 -4.51 7.23 -9.69
C SER A 360 -4.30 8.49 -10.52
N ALA A 361 -3.98 9.57 -9.82
CA ALA A 361 -3.51 10.82 -10.40
C ALA A 361 -2.38 11.39 -9.53
N ALA A 362 -1.35 11.93 -10.18
CA ALA A 362 -0.23 12.61 -9.55
C ALA A 362 0.19 13.82 -10.39
N TYR A 363 0.45 14.94 -9.74
CA TYR A 363 0.88 16.18 -10.38
C TYR A 363 2.21 16.66 -9.80
N ILE A 364 3.12 17.11 -10.66
CA ILE A 364 4.41 17.70 -10.27
C ILE A 364 4.36 19.22 -10.50
N PHE A 365 4.40 19.98 -9.41
CA PHE A 365 4.55 21.43 -9.46
C PHE A 365 6.02 21.82 -9.61
N ASN A 366 6.29 22.72 -10.56
CA ASN A 366 7.62 23.31 -10.77
C ASN A 366 7.60 24.79 -10.35
N ILE A 367 8.31 25.12 -9.28
CA ILE A 367 8.44 26.48 -8.75
C ILE A 367 9.78 27.04 -9.20
N TYR A 368 9.77 27.98 -10.14
CA TYR A 368 10.97 28.63 -10.64
C TYR A 368 11.31 29.86 -9.78
N LYS A 369 12.33 29.75 -8.91
CA LYS A 369 12.85 30.91 -8.17
C LYS A 369 13.80 31.71 -9.07
N LYS A 370 13.50 32.98 -9.31
CA LYS A 370 14.41 33.87 -10.05
C LYS A 370 15.74 34.01 -9.28
N PRO A 371 16.91 33.84 -9.93
CA PRO A 371 18.19 33.99 -9.26
C PRO A 371 18.37 35.45 -8.82
N THR A 372 18.58 35.67 -7.52
CA THR A 372 19.06 36.94 -6.99
C THR A 372 20.54 37.06 -7.33
N VAL A 373 20.86 37.75 -8.42
CA VAL A 373 22.24 38.10 -8.79
C VAL A 373 22.73 39.20 -7.86
N THR A 374 23.78 38.91 -7.08
CA THR A 374 24.51 39.94 -6.34
C THR A 374 25.24 40.83 -7.36
N PRO A 375 25.00 42.16 -7.39
CA PRO A 375 25.70 43.03 -8.32
C PRO A 375 27.19 43.05 -7.98
N THR A 376 28.04 42.63 -8.92
CA THR A 376 29.49 42.82 -8.83
C THR A 376 29.81 44.26 -9.24
N LEU A 377 30.27 45.09 -8.31
CA LEU A 377 30.91 46.35 -8.67
C LEU A 377 32.22 46.04 -9.39
N LEU A 378 32.24 46.21 -10.72
CA LEU A 378 33.49 46.28 -11.47
C LEU A 378 34.13 47.63 -11.12
N CYS A 379 35.09 47.65 -10.21
CA CYS A 379 35.94 48.81 -10.02
C CYS A 379 36.99 48.83 -11.15
N PRO A 380 36.87 49.71 -12.16
CA PRO A 380 37.95 49.88 -13.12
C PRO A 380 39.16 50.43 -12.36
N ARG A 381 40.28 49.71 -12.41
CA ARG A 381 41.59 50.33 -12.18
C ARG A 381 41.90 51.16 -13.42
N ILE A 382 41.54 52.43 -13.37
CA ILE A 382 41.97 53.44 -14.35
C ILE A 382 43.33 53.96 -13.89
#